data_AF-A0A9P5A660-F1
#
_entry.id   AF-A0A9P5A660-F1
#
_cell.length_a   1.000
_cell.length_b   1.000
_cell.length_c   1.000
_cell.angle_alpha   90.00
_cell.angle_beta   90.00
_cell.angle_gamma   90.00
#
_symmetry.space_group_name_H-M   'P 1'
#
loop_
_entity.id
_entity.type
_entity.pdbx_description
1 polymer ?
#
loop_
_entity_poly.entity_id
_entity_poly.type
_entity_poly.pdbx_seq_one_letter_code
_entity_poly.pdbx_strand_id
1 'polypeptide(L)'
;MSLHAFIRVYFQTRYVMIEEHSLQTLISISQHETFGPAVRALGFCTEHLLEMDDEQSRDFFAFLEADWGRRYPCEDKFEEEFEDESDEDLEMEEDDKEDFYDRVYRERLDDQKTLLLGHDIIYLTQAMMGLSNCKTLILTDARIPWGASRLKREVGSELSRGFHPDNVEDEQFVQRILQVMLSAVAKSELPIEKLDFYLGHVDEPKSVNPISLQLLDWPVYVSPIAWTLTSLTSLRLLISPFYKNNRAYG
;
A
#
# COMPACT_ATOMS: atom_id res chain seq x y z
N MET A 1 -14.67 -22.26 -11.74
CA MET A 1 -14.86 -21.75 -10.36
C MET A 1 -16.28 -21.23 -10.19
N SER A 2 -16.96 -21.44 -9.05
CA SER A 2 -18.31 -20.88 -8.82
C SER A 2 -18.24 -19.40 -8.40
N LEU A 3 -19.32 -18.64 -8.62
CA LEU A 3 -19.39 -17.22 -8.21
C LEU A 3 -19.11 -17.03 -6.70
N HIS A 4 -19.66 -17.91 -5.85
CA HIS A 4 -19.40 -17.85 -4.42
C HIS A 4 -17.92 -18.11 -4.08
N ALA A 5 -17.29 -19.08 -4.75
CA ALA A 5 -15.86 -19.34 -4.56
C ALA A 5 -15.01 -18.16 -5.04
N PHE A 6 -15.34 -17.57 -6.18
CA PHE A 6 -14.68 -16.38 -6.72
C PHE A 6 -14.79 -15.19 -5.77
N ILE A 7 -15.99 -14.85 -5.30
CA ILE A 7 -16.21 -13.76 -4.35
C ILE A 7 -15.40 -13.97 -3.07
N ARG A 8 -15.39 -15.20 -2.56
CA ARG A 8 -14.64 -15.54 -1.35
C ARG A 8 -13.13 -15.33 -1.53
N VAL A 9 -12.59 -15.73 -2.67
CA VAL A 9 -11.15 -15.66 -2.95
C VAL A 9 -10.72 -14.21 -3.23
N TYR A 10 -11.46 -13.49 -4.07
CA TYR A 10 -11.00 -12.21 -4.60
C TYR A 10 -11.58 -10.99 -3.90
N PHE A 11 -12.75 -11.08 -3.24
CA PHE A 11 -13.45 -9.89 -2.72
C PHE A 11 -13.66 -9.91 -1.21
N GLN A 12 -13.67 -11.07 -0.55
CA GLN A 12 -13.93 -11.12 0.89
C GLN A 12 -12.89 -10.32 1.70
N THR A 13 -11.61 -10.46 1.34
CA THR A 13 -10.52 -9.62 1.82
C THR A 13 -9.90 -8.94 0.61
N ARG A 14 -9.82 -7.62 0.64
CA ARG A 14 -9.20 -6.83 -0.44
C ARG A 14 -7.98 -6.10 0.07
N TYR A 15 -6.84 -6.29 -0.60
CA TYR A 15 -5.60 -5.55 -0.34
C TYR A 15 -5.43 -4.46 -1.38
N VAL A 16 -5.28 -3.22 -0.93
CA VAL A 16 -5.17 -2.02 -1.75
C VAL A 16 -3.95 -1.21 -1.32
N MET A 17 -3.38 -0.45 -2.25
CA MET A 17 -2.38 0.58 -1.97
C MET A 17 -3.01 1.97 -2.05
N ILE A 18 -2.41 2.96 -1.38
CA ILE A 18 -2.80 4.37 -1.50
C ILE A 18 -2.24 4.93 -2.80
N GLU A 19 -2.91 4.59 -3.89
CA GLU A 19 -2.65 5.04 -5.26
C GLU A 19 -3.99 5.30 -5.94
N GLU A 20 -4.03 6.26 -6.85
CA GLU A 20 -5.27 6.80 -7.39
C GLU A 20 -6.14 5.72 -8.07
N HIS A 21 -5.56 4.93 -8.98
CA HIS A 21 -6.29 3.89 -9.69
C HIS A 21 -6.75 2.76 -8.77
N SER A 22 -5.93 2.37 -7.80
CA SER A 22 -6.27 1.40 -6.75
C SER A 22 -7.52 1.86 -5.97
N LEU A 23 -7.56 3.13 -5.55
CA LEU A 23 -8.70 3.69 -4.83
C LEU A 23 -9.94 3.86 -5.72
N GLN A 24 -9.79 4.30 -6.98
CA GLN A 24 -10.90 4.38 -7.94
C GLN A 24 -11.50 2.99 -8.25
N THR A 25 -10.65 1.97 -8.33
CA THR A 25 -11.08 0.57 -8.47
C THR A 25 -11.88 0.14 -7.24
N LEU A 26 -11.41 0.49 -6.04
CA LEU A 26 -12.13 0.19 -4.80
C LEU A 26 -13.50 0.89 -4.74
N ILE A 27 -13.61 2.14 -5.20
CA ILE A 27 -14.89 2.85 -5.34
C ILE A 27 -15.82 2.10 -6.30
N SER A 28 -15.30 1.66 -7.45
CA SER A 28 -16.09 0.90 -8.44
C SER A 28 -16.61 -0.42 -7.86
N ILE A 29 -15.79 -1.11 -7.06
CA ILE A 29 -16.18 -2.34 -6.34
C ILE A 29 -17.23 -2.04 -5.28
N SER A 30 -17.06 -0.98 -4.51
CA SER A 30 -17.97 -0.64 -3.41
C SER A 30 -19.37 -0.27 -3.89
N GLN A 31 -19.49 0.25 -5.11
CA GLN A 31 -20.75 0.57 -5.77
C GLN A 31 -21.41 -0.65 -6.44
N HIS A 32 -20.68 -1.75 -6.64
CA HIS A 32 -21.21 -2.94 -7.29
C HIS A 32 -22.11 -3.76 -6.36
N GLU A 33 -23.35 -4.04 -6.79
CA GLU A 33 -24.40 -4.68 -5.97
C GLU A 33 -23.98 -6.02 -5.35
N THR A 34 -23.14 -6.79 -6.04
CA THR A 34 -22.67 -8.10 -5.56
C THR A 34 -21.34 -8.03 -4.82
N PHE A 35 -20.45 -7.11 -5.21
CA PHE A 35 -19.06 -7.14 -4.74
C PHE A 35 -18.82 -6.22 -3.56
N GLY A 36 -19.45 -5.05 -3.50
CA GLY A 36 -19.37 -4.14 -2.36
C GLY A 36 -19.79 -4.83 -1.05
N PRO A 37 -20.99 -5.46 -1.00
CA PRO A 37 -21.43 -6.22 0.18
C PRO A 37 -20.60 -7.47 0.48
N ALA A 38 -19.78 -7.96 -0.45
CA ALA A 38 -18.95 -9.12 -0.23
C ALA A 38 -17.67 -8.81 0.55
N VAL A 39 -17.18 -7.56 0.50
CA VAL A 39 -15.97 -7.15 1.22
C VAL A 39 -16.23 -7.17 2.72
N ARG A 40 -15.44 -7.96 3.44
CA ARG A 40 -15.48 -8.11 4.91
C ARG A 40 -14.26 -7.52 5.58
N ALA A 41 -13.12 -7.55 4.89
CA ALA A 41 -11.87 -6.98 5.35
C ALA A 41 -11.20 -6.16 4.23
N LEU A 42 -10.67 -5.01 4.61
CA LEU A 42 -9.90 -4.13 3.73
C LEU A 42 -8.48 -3.99 4.30
N GLY A 43 -7.50 -4.47 3.56
CA GLY A 43 -6.08 -4.34 3.87
C GLY A 43 -5.43 -3.24 3.07
N PHE A 44 -4.58 -2.48 3.75
CA PHE A 44 -3.76 -1.44 3.18
C PHE A 44 -2.32 -1.90 3.19
N CYS A 45 -1.70 -1.83 2.03
CA CYS A 45 -0.30 -2.15 1.86
C CYS A 45 0.52 -0.89 1.61
N THR A 46 1.81 -0.98 1.92
CA THR A 46 2.72 0.16 2.06
C THR A 46 3.55 0.43 0.80
N GLU A 47 3.17 -0.17 -0.32
CA GLU A 47 3.81 0.03 -1.62
C GLU A 47 3.68 1.49 -2.06
N HIS A 48 4.81 2.11 -2.42
CA HIS A 48 4.87 3.50 -2.86
C HIS A 48 6.14 3.83 -3.66
N LEU A 49 6.11 4.98 -4.33
CA LEU A 49 7.26 5.55 -5.00
C LEU A 49 8.01 6.50 -4.05
N LEU A 50 9.34 6.49 -4.13
CA LEU A 50 10.22 7.37 -3.38
C LEU A 50 10.71 8.53 -4.24
N GLU A 51 10.96 9.68 -3.62
CA GLU A 51 11.74 10.73 -4.26
C GLU A 51 13.20 10.31 -4.27
N MET A 52 13.77 10.23 -5.46
CA MET A 52 15.15 9.82 -5.68
C MET A 52 15.89 11.01 -6.27
N ASP A 53 17.06 11.33 -5.73
CA ASP A 53 18.02 12.14 -6.48
C ASP A 53 18.68 11.28 -7.58
N ASP A 54 19.28 11.91 -8.60
CA ASP A 54 19.82 11.20 -9.77
C ASP A 54 20.91 10.18 -9.40
N GLU A 55 21.59 10.36 -8.25
CA GLU A 55 22.66 9.49 -7.75
C GLU A 55 22.08 8.27 -7.01
N GLN A 56 21.07 8.49 -6.16
CA GLN A 56 20.28 7.46 -5.48
C GLN A 56 19.45 6.62 -6.46
N SER A 57 18.95 7.23 -7.54
CA SER A 57 18.28 6.53 -8.63
C SER A 57 19.17 5.39 -9.14
N ARG A 58 20.37 5.72 -9.59
CA ARG A 58 21.35 4.75 -10.11
C ARG A 58 21.76 3.68 -9.10
N ASP A 59 22.02 4.06 -7.86
CA ASP A 59 22.43 3.13 -6.81
C ASP A 59 21.29 2.18 -6.39
N PHE A 60 20.05 2.67 -6.34
CA PHE A 60 18.88 1.86 -6.04
C PHE A 60 18.53 0.92 -7.20
N PHE A 61 18.60 1.37 -8.45
CA PHE A 61 18.44 0.51 -9.62
C PHE A 61 19.54 -0.56 -9.66
N ALA A 62 20.80 -0.19 -9.39
CA ALA A 62 21.91 -1.14 -9.29
C ALA A 62 21.75 -2.13 -8.11
N PHE A 63 21.22 -1.68 -6.97
CA PHE A 63 20.88 -2.53 -5.82
C PHE A 63 19.73 -3.49 -6.16
N LEU A 64 18.69 -2.99 -6.83
CA LEU A 64 17.55 -3.74 -7.36
C LEU A 64 17.91 -4.68 -8.52
N GLU A 65 19.05 -4.50 -9.17
CA GLU A 65 19.56 -5.47 -10.15
C GLU A 65 20.49 -6.50 -9.48
N ALA A 66 21.35 -6.06 -8.56
CA ALA A 66 22.37 -6.89 -7.93
C ALA A 66 21.81 -7.94 -6.95
N ASP A 67 20.75 -7.61 -6.20
CA ASP A 67 20.15 -8.54 -5.23
C ASP A 67 19.23 -9.59 -5.89
N TRP A 68 18.96 -9.46 -7.20
CA TRP A 68 17.81 -10.08 -7.87
C TRP A 68 18.16 -11.10 -8.96
N GLY A 69 19.45 -11.40 -9.14
CA GLY A 69 19.91 -12.60 -9.84
C GLY A 69 19.45 -13.93 -9.18
N ARG A 70 18.70 -13.88 -8.07
CA ARG A 70 18.05 -15.03 -7.44
C ARG A 70 16.54 -14.94 -7.53
N ARG A 71 16.00 -15.51 -8.61
CA ARG A 71 14.59 -15.91 -8.74
C ARG A 71 14.25 -16.83 -7.56
N TYR A 72 13.45 -16.35 -6.61
CA TYR A 72 12.91 -17.18 -5.54
C TYR A 72 11.38 -17.29 -5.65
N PRO A 73 10.84 -18.50 -5.46
CA PRO A 73 9.46 -18.81 -5.80
C PRO A 73 8.51 -18.29 -4.71
N CYS A 74 7.57 -17.42 -5.09
CA CYS A 74 6.37 -17.22 -4.30
C CYS A 74 5.49 -18.47 -4.46
N GLU A 75 5.54 -19.38 -3.49
CA GLU A 75 4.53 -20.42 -3.34
C GLU A 75 3.30 -19.86 -2.61
N ASP A 76 2.57 -18.94 -3.25
CA ASP A 76 1.13 -18.83 -3.03
C ASP A 76 0.47 -19.19 -4.36
N LYS A 77 0.00 -20.45 -4.43
CA LYS A 77 -0.62 -21.08 -5.60
C LYS A 77 -1.96 -20.41 -5.99
N PHE A 78 -2.01 -19.11 -6.27
CA PHE A 78 -3.15 -18.46 -6.95
C PHE A 78 -2.72 -17.13 -7.60
N GLU A 79 -1.47 -17.01 -8.04
CA GLU A 79 -1.14 -16.17 -9.19
C GLU A 79 -1.67 -16.89 -10.44
N GLU A 80 -2.98 -16.86 -10.68
CA GLU A 80 -3.43 -16.76 -12.07
C GLU A 80 -3.08 -15.33 -12.48
N GLU A 81 -1.80 -15.12 -12.80
CA GLU A 81 -1.37 -14.09 -13.72
C GLU A 81 -2.30 -14.20 -14.94
N PHE A 82 -3.16 -13.21 -15.11
CA PHE A 82 -3.49 -12.82 -16.47
C PHE A 82 -2.19 -12.25 -17.03
N GLU A 83 -1.37 -13.14 -17.58
CA GLU A 83 -0.44 -12.80 -18.65
C GLU A 83 -1.30 -12.18 -19.75
N ASP A 84 -1.53 -10.87 -19.68
CA ASP A 84 -1.89 -10.13 -20.89
C ASP A 84 -0.66 -10.30 -21.79
N GLU A 85 -0.76 -11.23 -22.74
CA GLU A 85 0.18 -11.46 -23.85
C GLU A 85 0.20 -10.25 -24.81
N SER A 86 0.45 -9.05 -24.28
CA SER A 86 0.70 -7.85 -25.07
C SER A 86 1.98 -7.16 -24.59
N ASP A 87 3.00 -7.95 -24.28
CA ASP A 87 4.38 -7.46 -24.28
C ASP A 87 4.80 -7.28 -25.75
N GLU A 88 4.29 -6.23 -26.39
CA GLU A 88 5.04 -5.63 -27.48
C GLU A 88 6.23 -4.93 -26.82
N ASP A 89 7.32 -5.69 -26.64
CA ASP A 89 8.63 -5.13 -26.34
C ASP A 89 8.89 -4.03 -27.38
N LEU A 90 8.70 -2.78 -26.99
CA LEU A 90 9.03 -1.66 -27.85
C LEU A 90 10.55 -1.76 -28.10
N GLU A 91 10.92 -2.05 -29.35
CA GLU A 91 12.30 -1.99 -29.84
C GLU A 91 12.78 -0.52 -29.79
N MET A 92 13.05 -0.03 -28.59
CA MET A 92 13.65 1.28 -28.31
C MET A 92 15.13 1.09 -27.98
N GLU A 93 15.96 2.08 -28.30
CA GLU A 93 17.35 2.13 -27.85
C GLU A 93 17.41 2.19 -26.32
N GLU A 94 18.47 1.66 -25.69
CA GLU A 94 18.57 1.60 -24.22
C GLU A 94 18.46 2.98 -23.56
N ASP A 95 19.09 4.00 -24.17
CA ASP A 95 19.01 5.40 -23.72
C ASP A 95 17.55 5.94 -23.79
N ASP A 96 16.81 5.61 -24.86
CA ASP A 96 15.41 6.02 -25.02
C ASP A 96 14.48 5.32 -24.00
N LYS A 97 14.84 4.10 -23.55
CA LYS A 97 14.11 3.35 -22.52
C LYS A 97 14.32 3.97 -21.13
N GLU A 98 15.57 4.32 -20.79
CA GLU A 98 15.89 4.97 -19.51
C GLU A 98 15.14 6.30 -19.38
N ASP A 99 15.21 7.16 -20.40
CA ASP A 99 14.51 8.44 -20.44
C ASP A 99 12.98 8.28 -20.36
N PHE A 100 12.44 7.23 -20.97
CA PHE A 100 11.02 6.93 -20.91
C PHE A 100 10.57 6.57 -19.49
N TYR A 101 11.23 5.61 -18.84
CA TYR A 101 10.86 5.15 -17.50
C TYR A 101 11.09 6.23 -16.45
N ASP A 102 12.17 7.01 -16.57
CA ASP A 102 12.46 8.13 -15.67
C ASP A 102 11.35 9.19 -15.73
N ARG A 103 10.86 9.54 -16.94
CA ARG A 103 9.69 10.42 -17.10
C ARG A 103 8.43 9.82 -16.47
N VAL A 104 8.11 8.55 -16.75
CA VAL A 104 6.89 7.90 -16.22
C VAL A 104 6.96 7.79 -14.70
N TYR A 105 8.12 7.46 -14.14
CA TYR A 105 8.35 7.40 -12.69
C TYR A 105 8.07 8.76 -12.04
N ARG A 106 8.64 9.86 -12.59
CA ARG A 106 8.39 11.21 -12.06
C ARG A 106 6.92 11.62 -12.15
N GLU A 107 6.23 11.30 -13.25
CA GLU A 107 4.80 11.56 -13.40
C GLU A 107 3.99 10.81 -12.33
N ARG A 108 4.24 9.51 -12.13
CA ARG A 108 3.53 8.70 -11.13
C ARG A 108 3.84 9.13 -9.70
N LEU A 109 5.06 9.60 -9.43
CA LEU A 109 5.44 10.16 -8.14
C LEU A 109 4.69 11.48 -7.86
N ASP A 110 4.51 12.33 -8.88
CA ASP A 110 3.76 13.58 -8.75
C ASP A 110 2.25 13.32 -8.55
N ASP A 111 1.71 12.31 -9.23
CA ASP A 111 0.34 11.80 -9.01
C ASP A 111 0.17 11.32 -7.55
N GLN A 112 1.13 10.54 -7.04
CA GLN A 112 1.14 10.10 -5.64
C GLN A 112 1.14 11.30 -4.69
N LYS A 113 2.05 12.27 -4.89
CA LYS A 113 2.13 13.49 -4.06
C LYS A 113 0.81 14.27 -4.08
N THR A 114 0.21 14.43 -5.25
CA THR A 114 -1.07 15.13 -5.43
C THR A 114 -2.23 14.41 -4.74
N LEU A 115 -2.26 13.08 -4.80
CA LEU A 115 -3.25 12.26 -4.10
C LEU A 115 -3.15 12.46 -2.58
N LEU A 116 -1.92 12.50 -2.04
CA LEU A 116 -1.65 12.67 -0.60
C LEU A 116 -2.01 14.06 -0.06
N LEU A 117 -2.32 15.05 -0.91
CA LEU A 117 -2.83 16.37 -0.48
C LEU A 117 -4.27 16.33 0.10
N GLY A 118 -4.88 15.14 0.17
CA GLY A 118 -6.18 14.90 0.82
C GLY A 118 -7.18 14.15 -0.04
N HIS A 119 -6.87 13.93 -1.33
CA HIS A 119 -7.71 13.14 -2.23
C HIS A 119 -7.75 11.67 -1.82
N ASP A 120 -6.65 11.14 -1.29
CA ASP A 120 -6.58 9.83 -0.63
C ASP A 120 -7.71 9.61 0.42
N ILE A 121 -7.92 10.58 1.32
CA ILE A 121 -8.97 10.54 2.34
C ILE A 121 -10.35 10.57 1.67
N ILE A 122 -10.54 11.43 0.66
CA ILE A 122 -11.82 11.58 -0.03
C ILE A 122 -12.20 10.28 -0.73
N TYR A 123 -11.29 9.72 -1.53
CA TYR A 123 -11.53 8.51 -2.32
C TYR A 123 -11.73 7.30 -1.42
N LEU A 124 -10.92 7.16 -0.38
CA LEU A 124 -11.08 6.06 0.56
C LEU A 124 -12.41 6.19 1.34
N THR A 125 -12.78 7.38 1.78
CA THR A 125 -14.07 7.60 2.45
C THR A 125 -15.22 7.19 1.54
N GLN A 126 -15.21 7.64 0.28
CA GLN A 126 -16.24 7.32 -0.71
C GLN A 126 -16.33 5.81 -0.96
N ALA A 127 -15.18 5.13 -1.10
CA ALA A 127 -15.14 3.68 -1.21
C ALA A 127 -15.77 3.01 0.01
N MET A 128 -15.32 3.36 1.21
CA MET A 128 -15.76 2.74 2.46
C MET A 128 -17.25 2.89 2.72
N MET A 129 -17.87 4.01 2.34
CA MET A 129 -19.33 4.19 2.44
C MET A 129 -20.13 3.11 1.69
N GLY A 130 -19.58 2.54 0.61
CA GLY A 130 -20.20 1.43 -0.14
C GLY A 130 -19.88 0.03 0.43
N LEU A 131 -18.90 -0.10 1.32
CA LEU A 131 -18.46 -1.36 1.90
C LEU A 131 -19.20 -1.70 3.20
N SER A 132 -20.54 -1.70 3.14
CA SER A 132 -21.45 -1.87 4.30
C SER A 132 -21.18 -3.07 5.21
N ASN A 133 -20.47 -4.07 4.70
CA ASN A 133 -20.18 -5.33 5.35
C ASN A 133 -18.73 -5.46 5.83
N CYS A 134 -17.90 -4.44 5.58
CA CYS A 134 -16.51 -4.38 5.98
C CYS A 134 -16.41 -4.03 7.47
N LYS A 135 -15.82 -4.95 8.24
CA LYS A 135 -15.72 -4.85 9.70
C LYS A 135 -14.28 -4.95 10.19
N THR A 136 -13.33 -5.14 9.28
CA THR A 136 -11.93 -5.38 9.61
C THR A 136 -11.07 -4.52 8.71
N LEU A 137 -10.17 -3.74 9.32
CA LEU A 137 -9.11 -3.07 8.59
C LEU A 137 -7.77 -3.67 8.96
N ILE A 138 -6.91 -3.76 7.97
CA ILE A 138 -5.60 -4.37 8.06
C ILE A 138 -4.56 -3.38 7.54
N LEU A 139 -3.44 -3.20 8.23
CA LEU A 139 -2.25 -2.56 7.68
C LEU A 139 -1.14 -3.61 7.61
N THR A 140 -0.62 -3.90 6.42
CA THR A 140 0.33 -4.99 6.20
C THR A 140 1.26 -4.78 5.02
N ASP A 141 2.49 -5.27 5.15
CA ASP A 141 3.48 -5.44 4.10
C ASP A 141 3.71 -6.93 3.77
N ALA A 142 2.74 -7.81 4.05
CA ALA A 142 2.84 -9.26 3.80
C ALA A 142 2.03 -9.70 2.57
N ARG A 143 1.42 -8.75 1.85
CA ARG A 143 0.57 -9.00 0.67
C ARG A 143 0.89 -8.00 -0.42
N ILE A 144 0.77 -8.44 -1.67
CA ILE A 144 0.88 -7.55 -2.83
C ILE A 144 -0.50 -6.92 -3.05
N PRO A 145 -0.65 -5.59 -2.98
CA PRO A 145 -1.93 -4.93 -3.18
C PRO A 145 -2.29 -4.92 -4.65
N TRP A 146 -3.58 -4.75 -4.92
CA TRP A 146 -4.01 -4.44 -6.27
C TRP A 146 -3.45 -3.08 -6.68
N GLY A 147 -2.83 -3.04 -7.86
CA GLY A 147 -2.26 -1.85 -8.45
C GLY A 147 -0.74 -1.91 -8.48
N ALA A 148 -0.11 -2.66 -7.57
CA ALA A 148 1.34 -2.73 -7.46
C ALA A 148 2.00 -3.30 -8.73
N SER A 149 1.55 -4.47 -9.22
CA SER A 149 2.14 -5.07 -10.43
C SER A 149 1.95 -4.20 -11.67
N ARG A 150 0.80 -3.52 -11.79
CA ARG A 150 0.54 -2.57 -12.87
C ARG A 150 1.51 -1.40 -12.77
N LEU A 151 1.58 -0.74 -11.61
CA LEU A 151 2.41 0.43 -11.39
C LEU A 151 3.90 0.09 -11.60
N LYS A 152 4.35 -1.06 -11.09
CA LYS A 152 5.69 -1.60 -11.32
C LYS A 152 6.02 -1.71 -12.82
N ARG A 153 5.10 -2.26 -13.63
CA ARG A 153 5.28 -2.34 -15.09
C ARG A 153 5.31 -0.97 -15.75
N GLU A 154 4.45 -0.05 -15.30
CA GLU A 154 4.39 1.32 -15.84
C GLU A 154 5.69 2.08 -15.57
N VAL A 155 6.21 2.02 -14.35
CA VAL A 155 7.41 2.78 -13.93
C VAL A 155 8.73 2.07 -14.22
N GLY A 156 8.69 0.79 -14.61
CA GLY A 156 9.87 0.00 -14.93
C GLY A 156 10.75 -0.35 -13.73
N SER A 157 10.29 -0.09 -12.51
CA SER A 157 11.04 -0.26 -11.27
C SER A 157 10.21 -0.86 -10.15
N GLU A 158 10.87 -1.46 -9.15
CA GLU A 158 10.19 -1.95 -7.95
C GLU A 158 9.70 -0.78 -7.09
N LEU A 159 8.57 -1.00 -6.42
CA LEU A 159 8.01 -0.03 -5.46
C LEU A 159 8.70 -0.20 -4.10
N SER A 160 8.91 0.89 -3.38
CA SER A 160 9.29 0.82 -1.97
C SER A 160 8.15 0.19 -1.16
N ARG A 161 8.51 -0.53 -0.10
CA ARG A 161 7.56 -1.25 0.75
C ARG A 161 8.04 -1.30 2.19
N GLY A 162 7.09 -1.21 3.11
CA GLY A 162 7.36 -1.31 4.54
C GLY A 162 7.97 -0.02 5.07
N PHE A 163 8.86 -0.14 6.04
CA PHE A 163 9.50 0.99 6.69
C PHE A 163 11.01 0.78 6.77
N HIS A 164 11.78 1.55 6.00
CA HIS A 164 13.24 1.56 6.14
C HIS A 164 13.69 2.59 7.18
N PRO A 165 14.45 2.21 8.23
CA PRO A 165 14.86 3.10 9.32
C PRO A 165 15.57 4.37 8.88
N ASP A 166 16.36 4.22 7.83
CA ASP A 166 17.21 5.27 7.29
C ASP A 166 16.49 6.14 6.24
N ASN A 167 15.24 5.79 5.91
CA ASN A 167 14.44 6.51 4.93
C ASN A 167 13.24 7.20 5.61
N VAL A 168 13.31 8.51 5.71
CA VAL A 168 12.26 9.33 6.32
C VAL A 168 10.98 9.33 5.49
N GLU A 169 11.09 9.15 4.18
CA GLU A 169 9.92 9.14 3.28
C GLU A 169 9.06 7.90 3.50
N ASP A 170 9.68 6.72 3.66
CA ASP A 170 8.96 5.49 4.02
C ASP A 170 8.19 5.68 5.35
N GLU A 171 8.84 6.30 6.34
CA GLU A 171 8.20 6.61 7.63
C GLU A 171 6.96 7.50 7.45
N GLN A 172 7.12 8.59 6.72
CA GLN A 172 6.06 9.57 6.48
C GLN A 172 4.92 8.97 5.67
N PHE A 173 5.22 8.10 4.70
CA PHE A 173 4.21 7.43 3.89
C PHE A 173 3.40 6.43 4.72
N VAL A 174 4.05 5.61 5.54
CA VAL A 174 3.36 4.68 6.45
C VAL A 174 2.50 5.43 7.47
N GLN A 175 3.04 6.52 8.05
CA GLN A 175 2.25 7.41 8.91
C GLN A 175 1.02 7.90 8.14
N ARG A 176 1.21 8.39 6.90
CA ARG A 176 0.12 8.89 6.04
C ARG A 176 -0.95 7.83 5.80
N ILE A 177 -0.59 6.57 5.51
CA ILE A 177 -1.57 5.48 5.36
C ILE A 177 -2.42 5.36 6.63
N LEU A 178 -1.79 5.31 7.81
CA LEU A 178 -2.53 5.25 9.09
C LEU A 178 -3.47 6.46 9.24
N GLN A 179 -3.00 7.66 8.88
CA GLN A 179 -3.81 8.88 8.92
C GLN A 179 -5.06 8.76 8.04
N VAL A 180 -4.86 8.30 6.82
CA VAL A 180 -5.91 8.17 5.80
C VAL A 180 -6.92 7.12 6.20
N MET A 181 -6.45 5.94 6.64
CA MET A 181 -7.29 4.86 7.13
C MET A 181 -8.21 5.33 8.25
N LEU A 182 -7.65 5.92 9.31
CA LEU A 182 -8.43 6.35 10.48
C LEU A 182 -9.38 7.51 10.16
N SER A 183 -8.92 8.46 9.33
CA SER A 183 -9.75 9.59 8.88
C SER A 183 -10.94 9.11 8.03
N ALA A 184 -10.73 8.13 7.16
CA ALA A 184 -11.77 7.58 6.31
C ALA A 184 -12.77 6.73 7.10
N VAL A 185 -12.32 5.96 8.10
CA VAL A 185 -13.23 5.24 9.03
C VAL A 185 -14.16 6.22 9.71
N ALA A 186 -13.60 7.30 10.27
CA ALA A 186 -14.38 8.27 10.98
C ALA A 186 -15.43 8.99 10.11
N LYS A 187 -15.12 9.22 8.84
CA LYS A 187 -16.04 9.88 7.89
C LYS A 187 -17.04 8.93 7.25
N SER A 188 -16.70 7.65 7.11
CA SER A 188 -17.57 6.64 6.49
C SER A 188 -18.58 6.02 7.46
N GLU A 189 -18.40 6.23 8.78
CA GLU A 189 -19.25 5.70 9.85
C GLU A 189 -19.38 4.15 9.80
N LEU A 190 -18.42 3.46 9.19
CA LEU A 190 -18.40 2.00 9.19
C LEU A 190 -18.20 1.46 10.61
N PRO A 191 -18.98 0.44 11.03
CA PRO A 191 -18.83 -0.19 12.34
C PRO A 191 -17.63 -1.14 12.33
N ILE A 192 -16.42 -0.59 12.27
CA ILE A 192 -15.19 -1.37 12.30
C ILE A 192 -15.04 -2.07 13.65
N GLU A 193 -14.99 -3.39 13.61
CA GLU A 193 -14.90 -4.25 14.80
C GLU A 193 -13.46 -4.67 15.08
N LYS A 194 -12.59 -4.70 14.06
CA LYS A 194 -11.21 -5.19 14.15
C LYS A 194 -10.23 -4.28 13.43
N LEU A 195 -9.12 -3.97 14.09
CA LEU A 195 -7.95 -3.30 13.51
C LEU A 195 -6.72 -4.18 13.72
N ASP A 196 -6.09 -4.61 12.63
CA ASP A 196 -4.91 -5.46 12.65
C ASP A 196 -3.74 -4.77 11.94
N PHE A 197 -2.72 -4.36 12.67
CA PHE A 197 -1.51 -3.76 12.11
C PHE A 197 -0.33 -4.71 12.26
N TYR A 198 0.20 -5.19 11.14
CA TYR A 198 1.32 -6.12 11.09
C TYR A 198 2.23 -5.79 9.91
N LEU A 199 3.13 -4.84 10.13
CA LEU A 199 4.28 -4.59 9.27
C LEU A 199 5.47 -5.41 9.78
N GLY A 200 6.41 -5.78 8.90
CA GLY A 200 7.62 -6.50 9.27
C GLY A 200 7.39 -8.00 9.54
N HIS A 201 6.41 -8.63 8.90
CA HIS A 201 6.17 -10.07 9.08
C HIS A 201 7.19 -10.90 8.28
N VAL A 202 7.87 -11.82 8.97
CA VAL A 202 9.08 -12.55 8.53
C VAL A 202 8.86 -13.53 7.37
N ASP A 203 7.64 -13.67 6.84
CA ASP A 203 7.34 -14.68 5.82
C ASP A 203 7.80 -14.28 4.40
N GLU A 204 8.23 -13.03 4.20
CA GLU A 204 8.93 -12.60 3.00
C GLU A 204 10.25 -11.87 3.35
N PRO A 205 11.38 -12.18 2.68
CA PRO A 205 12.70 -11.61 2.98
C PRO A 205 12.82 -10.09 2.69
N LYS A 206 11.72 -9.43 2.32
CA LYS A 206 11.63 -7.98 2.08
C LYS A 206 10.86 -7.21 3.16
N SER A 207 10.41 -7.84 4.25
CA SER A 207 9.70 -7.11 5.31
C SER A 207 10.69 -6.22 6.08
N VAL A 208 10.59 -4.91 5.87
CA VAL A 208 11.45 -3.91 6.49
C VAL A 208 10.77 -3.44 7.77
N ASN A 209 11.11 -4.10 8.88
CA ASN A 209 10.86 -3.72 10.27
C ASN A 209 9.40 -3.56 10.75
N PRO A 210 9.05 -4.06 11.97
CA PRO A 210 7.74 -3.83 12.54
C PRO A 210 7.48 -2.37 12.89
N ILE A 211 6.20 -2.02 13.04
CA ILE A 211 5.76 -0.69 13.48
C ILE A 211 6.46 -0.32 14.80
N SER A 212 7.17 0.82 14.79
CA SER A 212 7.58 1.50 16.01
C SER A 212 6.39 2.27 16.58
N LEU A 213 6.26 2.34 17.91
CA LEU A 213 5.22 3.15 18.56
C LEU A 213 5.27 4.63 18.15
N GLN A 214 6.43 5.13 17.72
CA GLN A 214 6.60 6.50 17.23
C GLN A 214 5.79 6.78 15.96
N LEU A 215 5.45 5.77 15.17
CA LEU A 215 4.56 5.91 14.00
C LEU A 215 3.11 6.23 14.41
N LEU A 216 2.76 6.00 15.68
CA LEU A 216 1.47 6.37 16.26
C LEU A 216 1.50 7.76 16.93
N ASP A 217 2.69 8.38 17.05
CA ASP A 217 2.83 9.71 17.62
C ASP A 217 2.34 10.75 16.61
N TRP A 218 1.10 11.18 16.82
CA TRP A 218 0.47 12.17 15.97
C TRP A 218 0.93 13.58 16.35
N PRO A 219 1.31 14.46 15.39
CA PRO A 219 1.66 15.83 15.72
C PRO A 219 0.46 16.53 16.37
N VAL A 220 0.67 17.07 17.57
CA VAL A 220 -0.31 17.71 18.46
C VAL A 220 -1.12 18.84 17.79
N TYR A 221 -0.67 19.33 16.63
CA TYR A 221 -1.29 20.43 15.88
C TYR A 221 -2.48 20.02 15.01
N VAL A 222 -2.64 18.73 14.71
CA VAL A 222 -3.92 18.27 14.16
C VAL A 222 -4.80 18.10 15.38
N SER A 223 -5.90 18.86 15.46
CA SER A 223 -6.91 18.61 16.50
C SER A 223 -7.15 17.11 16.53
N PRO A 224 -7.01 16.44 17.70
CA PRO A 224 -7.35 15.03 17.79
C PRO A 224 -8.81 14.99 17.39
N ILE A 225 -9.06 14.57 16.15
CA ILE A 225 -10.42 14.46 15.71
C ILE A 225 -10.92 13.32 16.59
N ALA A 226 -11.81 13.66 17.51
CA ALA A 226 -12.30 12.77 18.54
C ALA A 226 -13.19 11.73 17.86
N TRP A 227 -12.57 10.79 17.18
CA TRP A 227 -13.22 9.68 16.54
C TRP A 227 -13.36 8.59 17.58
N THR A 228 -14.59 8.24 17.86
CA THR A 228 -14.90 7.12 18.73
C THR A 228 -15.13 5.90 17.84
N LEU A 229 -14.19 4.95 17.85
CA LEU A 229 -14.40 3.62 17.28
C LEU A 229 -15.29 2.80 18.22
N THR A 230 -16.56 3.16 18.31
CA THR A 230 -17.52 2.60 19.28
C THR A 230 -17.77 1.10 19.07
N SER A 231 -17.51 0.59 17.87
CA SER A 231 -17.72 -0.81 17.50
C SER A 231 -16.45 -1.66 17.65
N LEU A 232 -15.31 -1.07 17.98
CA LEU A 232 -14.04 -1.78 18.04
C LEU A 232 -14.04 -2.82 19.17
N THR A 233 -13.84 -4.08 18.82
CA THR A 233 -13.76 -5.21 19.76
C THR A 233 -12.37 -5.84 19.81
N SER A 234 -11.56 -5.64 18.76
CA SER A 234 -10.22 -6.20 18.67
C SER A 234 -9.25 -5.20 18.06
N LEU A 235 -8.11 -5.03 18.73
CA LEU A 235 -6.95 -4.29 18.23
C LEU A 235 -5.75 -5.23 18.32
N ARG A 236 -5.08 -5.49 17.19
CA ARG A 236 -3.84 -6.27 17.13
C ARG A 236 -2.74 -5.40 16.54
N LEU A 237 -1.63 -5.33 17.25
CA LEU A 237 -0.47 -4.55 16.86
C LEU A 237 0.76 -5.45 16.93
N LEU A 238 1.49 -5.59 15.82
CA LEU A 238 2.84 -6.12 15.82
C LEU A 238 3.80 -4.96 16.05
N ILE A 239 4.42 -4.92 17.23
CA ILE A 239 5.29 -3.82 17.66
C ILE A 239 6.70 -4.38 17.87
N SER A 240 7.71 -3.70 17.32
CA SER A 240 9.11 -3.97 17.67
C SER A 240 9.57 -3.00 18.77
N PRO A 241 10.02 -3.49 19.94
CA PRO A 241 10.56 -2.63 20.99
C PRO A 241 11.97 -2.12 20.71
N PHE A 242 12.61 -2.54 19.60
CA PHE A 242 14.04 -2.31 19.35
C PHE A 242 14.36 -1.13 18.43
N TYR A 243 13.39 -0.27 18.11
CA TYR A 243 13.69 0.93 17.32
C TYR A 243 14.41 1.97 18.18
N LYS A 244 15.75 1.88 18.24
CA LYS A 244 16.61 2.98 18.68
C LYS A 244 16.74 3.94 17.52
N ASN A 245 16.00 5.04 17.60
CA ASN A 245 16.28 6.23 16.82
C ASN A 245 17.68 6.71 17.24
N ASN A 246 18.73 6.35 16.52
CA ASN A 246 20.09 6.86 16.73
C ASN A 246 20.21 8.33 16.25
N ARG A 247 19.16 9.14 16.42
CA ARG A 247 19.22 10.60 16.28
C ARG A 247 19.63 11.28 17.59
N ALA A 248 20.64 10.72 18.23
CA ALA A 248 21.46 11.40 19.22
C ALA A 248 22.90 11.28 18.75
N TYR A 249 23.56 12.44 18.58
CA TYR A 249 24.94 12.69 18.13
C TYR A 249 25.12 12.94 16.63
N GLY A 250 25.14 14.24 16.32
CA GLY A 250 25.52 14.89 15.06
C GLY A 250 25.34 16.38 15.21
#